data_AF-A0A497SQK9-F1
#
_entry.id   AF-A0A497SQK9-F1
#
_cell.length_a   1.000
_cell.length_b   1.000
_cell.length_c   1.000
_cell.angle_alpha   90.00
_cell.angle_beta   90.00
_cell.angle_gamma   90.00
#
_symmetry.space_group_name_H-M   'P 1'
#
loop_
_entity.id
_entity.type
_entity.pdbx_description
1 polymer ?
#
loop_
_entity_poly.entity_id
_entity_poly.type
_entity_poly.pdbx_seq_one_letter_code
_entity_poly.pdbx_strand_id
1 'polypeptide(L)'
;MSGIYDSELDVLSINGRRKTYTTTQIGDIIIDFDRNLNVAGIEIMNPDKYLGITKKLLKQMKYARISAHIRNNILLIRIFMVFVIENKKVEKERSILLPLARN
;
A
#
# COMPACT_ATOMS: atom_id res chain seq x y z
N MET A 1 -3.08 8.92 -5.13
CA MET A 1 -3.39 8.29 -3.83
C MET A 1 -2.38 8.82 -2.83
N SER A 2 -2.78 9.02 -1.58
CA SER A 2 -1.91 9.45 -0.49
C SER A 2 -2.01 8.46 0.65
N GLY A 3 -0.88 8.13 1.25
CA GLY A 3 -0.82 7.17 2.33
C GLY A 3 -0.25 7.71 3.62
N ILE A 4 -0.73 7.14 4.72
CA ILE A 4 -0.39 7.47 6.09
C ILE A 4 -0.11 6.15 6.81
N TYR A 5 0.93 6.13 7.64
CA TYR A 5 1.21 5.01 8.53
C TYR A 5 0.66 5.34 9.92
N ASP A 6 -0.26 4.52 10.40
CA ASP A 6 -0.75 4.53 11.77
C ASP A 6 0.13 3.58 12.61
N SER A 7 0.87 4.14 13.56
CA SER A 7 1.79 3.34 14.38
C SER A 7 1.16 2.72 15.63
N GLU A 8 -0.05 3.12 16.00
CA GLU A 8 -0.81 2.51 17.09
C GLU A 8 -1.47 1.22 16.60
N LEU A 9 -2.05 1.27 15.40
CA LEU A 9 -2.68 0.12 14.74
C LEU A 9 -1.68 -0.72 13.93
N ASP A 10 -0.49 -0.19 13.66
CA ASP A 10 0.52 -0.79 12.79
C ASP A 10 0.00 -1.08 11.38
N VAL A 11 -0.64 -0.06 10.79
CA VAL A 11 -1.28 -0.13 9.47
C VAL A 11 -0.76 0.96 8.56
N LEU A 12 -0.38 0.59 7.33
CA LEU A 12 -0.16 1.54 6.25
C LEU A 12 -1.40 1.59 5.37
N SER A 13 -2.16 2.68 5.44
CA SER A 13 -3.32 2.93 4.57
C SER A 13 -2.93 3.88 3.45
N ILE A 14 -3.21 3.53 2.19
CA ILE A 14 -2.96 4.34 1.00
C ILE A 14 -4.25 4.45 0.21
N ASN A 15 -4.91 5.61 0.30
CA ASN A 15 -6.24 5.81 -0.28
C ASN A 15 -6.20 6.77 -1.47
N GLY A 16 -6.97 6.44 -2.50
CA GLY A 16 -7.21 7.26 -3.66
C GLY A 16 -8.43 8.17 -3.53
N ARG A 17 -8.73 8.89 -4.61
CA ARG A 17 -9.99 9.64 -4.76
C ARG A 17 -11.11 8.79 -5.39
N ARG A 18 -10.80 7.56 -5.79
CA ARG A 18 -11.76 6.65 -6.42
C ARG A 18 -12.69 6.11 -5.33
N LYS A 19 -13.99 6.01 -5.65
CA LYS A 19 -14.97 5.43 -4.73
C LYS A 19 -14.83 3.91 -4.73
N THR A 20 -14.66 3.33 -3.54
CA THR A 20 -14.67 1.87 -3.33
C THR A 20 -16.01 1.30 -3.76
N TYR A 21 -15.95 0.24 -4.57
CA TYR A 21 -17.09 -0.54 -5.01
C TYR A 21 -17.10 -1.92 -4.35
N THR A 22 -15.93 -2.55 -4.27
CA THR A 22 -15.74 -3.84 -3.60
C THR A 22 -14.39 -3.86 -2.91
N THR A 23 -14.25 -4.72 -1.91
CA THR A 23 -13.04 -4.89 -1.10
C THR A 23 -12.67 -6.37 -1.10
N THR A 24 -11.39 -6.68 -1.20
CA THR A 24 -10.86 -8.02 -1.01
C THR A 24 -9.75 -8.00 0.04
N GLN A 25 -9.57 -9.11 0.73
CA GLN A 25 -8.50 -9.30 1.68
C GLN A 25 -7.65 -10.49 1.26
N ILE A 26 -6.33 -10.28 1.19
CA ILE A 26 -5.35 -11.31 0.87
C ILE A 26 -4.30 -11.31 2.00
N GLY A 27 -4.46 -12.23 2.94
CA GLY A 27 -3.68 -12.24 4.17
C GLY A 27 -3.89 -10.95 4.97
N ASP A 28 -2.80 -10.25 5.28
CA ASP A 28 -2.80 -8.99 6.04
C ASP A 28 -2.94 -7.74 5.15
N ILE A 29 -3.36 -7.90 3.89
CA ILE A 29 -3.51 -6.80 2.94
C ILE A 29 -4.98 -6.70 2.51
N ILE A 30 -5.57 -5.54 2.75
CA ILE A 30 -6.92 -5.18 2.30
C ILE A 30 -6.79 -4.31 1.07
N ILE A 31 -7.58 -4.59 0.04
CA ILE A 31 -7.52 -3.91 -1.25
C ILE A 31 -8.93 -3.52 -1.66
N ASP A 32 -9.11 -2.23 -1.85
CA ASP A 32 -10.34 -1.66 -2.37
C ASP A 32 -10.25 -1.53 -3.89
N PHE A 33 -11.32 -1.90 -4.59
CA PHE A 33 -11.47 -1.72 -6.02
C PHE A 33 -12.65 -0.82 -6.35
N ASP A 34 -12.50 -0.03 -7.40
CA ASP A 34 -13.61 0.70 -8.01
C ASP A 34 -14.44 -0.20 -8.95
N ARG A 35 -15.51 0.37 -9.53
CA ARG A 35 -16.41 -0.35 -10.46
C ARG A 35 -15.72 -0.86 -11.73
N ASN A 36 -14.56 -0.30 -12.06
CA ASN A 36 -13.76 -0.66 -13.23
C ASN A 36 -12.60 -1.59 -12.84
N LEU A 37 -12.64 -2.18 -11.63
CA LEU A 37 -11.61 -3.06 -11.07
C LEU A 37 -10.22 -2.41 -10.97
N ASN A 38 -10.14 -1.07 -10.94
CA ASN A 38 -8.91 -0.39 -10.58
C ASN A 38 -8.80 -0.33 -9.06
N VAL A 39 -7.60 -0.48 -8.53
CA VAL A 39 -7.35 -0.26 -7.10
C VAL A 39 -7.76 1.17 -6.73
N ALA A 40 -8.61 1.28 -5.71
CA ALA A 40 -9.10 2.53 -5.14
C ALA A 40 -8.38 2.88 -3.83
N GLY A 41 -7.95 1.86 -3.07
CA GLY A 41 -7.22 1.98 -1.81
C GLY A 41 -6.55 0.66 -1.42
N ILE A 42 -5.56 0.74 -0.53
CA ILE A 42 -4.87 -0.41 0.04
C ILE A 42 -4.61 -0.15 1.51
N GLU A 43 -4.80 -1.17 2.35
CA GLU A 43 -4.32 -1.19 3.73
C GLU A 43 -3.41 -2.39 3.93
N ILE A 44 -2.25 -2.17 4.54
CA ILE A 44 -1.25 -3.21 4.82
C ILE A 44 -1.05 -3.26 6.33
N MET A 45 -1.48 -4.34 6.97
CA MET A 45 -1.19 -4.59 8.38
C MET A 45 0.24 -5.10 8.53
N ASN A 46 0.92 -4.73 9.61
CA ASN A 46 2.34 -5.06 9.84
C ASN A 46 3.22 -4.75 8.60
N PRO A 47 3.17 -3.52 8.05
CA PRO A 47 3.80 -3.19 6.77
C PRO A 47 5.31 -3.41 6.75
N ASP A 48 5.98 -3.46 7.91
CA ASP A 48 7.41 -3.79 8.01
C ASP A 48 7.73 -5.19 7.48
N LYS A 49 6.82 -6.16 7.65
CA LYS A 49 6.97 -7.54 7.15
C LYS A 49 6.92 -7.63 5.63
N TYR A 50 6.16 -6.74 4.98
CA TYR A 50 5.94 -6.75 3.54
C TYR A 50 6.91 -5.84 2.78
N LEU A 51 7.33 -4.74 3.40
CA LEU A 51 8.09 -3.68 2.73
C LEU A 51 9.58 -3.76 3.03
N GLY A 52 10.01 -4.52 4.05
CA GLY A 52 11.40 -4.50 4.52
C GLY A 52 11.82 -3.11 4.99
N ILE A 53 10.87 -2.36 5.58
CA ILE A 53 11.07 -1.03 6.13
C ILE A 53 10.72 -1.10 7.61
N THR A 54 11.68 -0.76 8.47
CA THR A 54 11.45 -0.81 9.92
C THR A 54 10.31 0.10 10.34
N LYS A 55 9.56 -0.27 11.39
CA LYS A 55 8.50 0.56 11.98
C LYS A 55 9.00 1.95 12.38
N LYS A 56 10.25 2.04 12.88
CA LYS A 56 10.91 3.33 13.19
C LYS A 56 10.99 4.25 11.97
N LEU A 57 11.31 3.69 10.80
CA LEU A 57 11.38 4.45 9.56
C LEU A 57 9.98 4.76 9.02
N LEU A 58 9.03 3.83 9.10
CA LEU A 58 7.63 4.07 8.72
C LEU A 58 7.00 5.24 9.50
N LYS A 59 7.33 5.41 10.79
CA LYS A 59 6.92 6.59 11.59
C LYS A 59 7.44 7.93 11.05
N GLN A 60 8.52 7.93 10.27
CA GLN A 60 9.10 9.12 9.64
C GLN A 60 8.59 9.35 8.21
N MET A 61 7.68 8.49 7.72
CA MET A 61 7.10 8.61 6.40
C MET A 61 6.24 9.88 6.33
N LYS A 62 6.46 10.70 5.30
CA LYS A 62 5.65 11.89 5.03
C LYS A 62 4.56 11.65 4.01
N TYR A 63 4.81 10.71 3.11
CA TYR A 63 3.94 10.46 1.99
C TYR A 63 4.15 9.06 1.45
N ALA A 64 3.06 8.40 1.08
CA ALA A 64 3.09 7.22 0.23
C ALA A 64 2.08 7.35 -0.92
N ARG A 65 2.39 6.71 -2.05
CA ARG A 65 1.45 6.51 -3.15
C ARG A 65 1.64 5.14 -3.74
N ILE A 66 0.60 4.64 -4.39
CA ILE A 66 0.67 3.38 -5.13
C ILE A 66 0.46 3.54 -6.63
N SER A 67 0.97 2.58 -7.36
CA SER A 67 0.56 2.21 -8.71
C SER A 67 0.24 0.72 -8.69
N ALA A 68 -0.87 0.32 -9.29
CA ALA A 68 -1.34 -1.05 -9.26
C ALA A 68 -1.70 -1.52 -10.67
N HIS A 69 -1.31 -2.74 -11.00
CA HIS A 69 -1.58 -3.36 -12.30
C HIS A 69 -1.96 -4.82 -12.10
N ILE A 70 -3.03 -5.25 -12.75
CA ILE A 70 -3.44 -6.65 -12.78
C ILE A 70 -3.05 -7.24 -14.13
N ARG A 71 -2.31 -8.35 -14.12
CA ARG A 71 -1.97 -9.12 -15.33
C ARG A 71 -1.91 -10.60 -14.98
N ASN A 72 -2.52 -11.45 -15.79
CA ASN A 72 -2.52 -12.91 -15.61
C ASN A 72 -2.93 -13.34 -14.18
N ASN A 73 -4.01 -12.75 -13.64
CA ASN A 73 -4.49 -12.97 -12.27
C ASN A 73 -3.46 -12.64 -11.16
N ILE A 74 -2.43 -11.85 -11.46
CA ILE A 74 -1.50 -11.34 -10.47
C ILE A 74 -1.71 -9.84 -10.37
N LEU A 75 -1.95 -9.37 -9.16
CA LEU A 75 -1.95 -7.97 -8.82
C LEU A 75 -0.55 -7.56 -8.38
N LEU A 76 0.10 -6.72 -9.20
CA LEU A 76 1.33 -6.03 -8.85
C LEU A 76 0.99 -4.69 -8.23
N ILE A 77 1.42 -4.46 -7.00
CA ILE A 77 1.31 -3.18 -6.30
C ILE A 77 2.71 -2.61 -6.12
N ARG A 78 2.97 -1.45 -6.71
CA ARG A 78 4.16 -0.65 -6.47
C ARG A 78 3.83 0.46 -5.49
N ILE A 79 4.61 0.54 -4.41
CA ILE A 79 4.43 1.49 -3.32
C ILE A 79 5.66 2.41 -3.32
N PHE A 80 5.41 3.69 -3.55
CA PHE A 80 6.41 4.75 -3.48
C PHE A 80 6.24 5.49 -2.17
N MET A 81 7.30 5.57 -1.38
CA MET A 81 7.30 6.20 -0.06
C MET A 81 8.37 7.29 -0.01
N VAL A 82 8.03 8.37 0.66
CA VAL A 82 8.92 9.50 0.95
C VAL A 82 9.06 9.63 2.46
N PHE A 83 10.30 9.67 2.91
CA PHE A 83 10.70 9.85 4.30
C PHE A 83 11.48 11.14 4.46
N VAL A 84 11.45 11.72 5.66
CA VAL A 84 12.36 12.80 6.05
C VAL A 84 13.23 12.28 7.19
N ILE A 85 14.52 12.13 6.94
CA ILE A 85 15.52 11.63 7.89
C ILE A 85 16.59 12.70 8.02
N GLU A 86 16.81 13.25 9.22
CA GLU A 86 17.82 14.29 9.45
C GLU A 86 17.69 15.47 8.45
N ASN A 87 16.47 15.95 8.24
CA ASN A 87 16.12 16.99 7.27
C ASN A 87 16.43 16.67 5.79
N LYS A 88 16.76 15.42 5.47
CA LYS A 88 16.94 14.94 4.09
C LYS A 88 15.73 14.13 3.65
N LYS A 89 15.26 14.42 2.43
CA LYS A 89 14.22 13.65 1.77
C LYS A 89 14.83 12.34 1.24
N VAL A 90 14.26 11.21 1.64
CA VAL A 90 14.68 9.87 1.18
C VAL A 90 13.48 9.21 0.53
N GLU A 91 13.66 8.69 -0.69
CA GLU A 91 12.62 7.99 -1.43
C GLU A 91 12.91 6.49 -1.44
N LYS A 92 11.87 5.66 -1.27
CA LYS A 92 11.96 4.21 -1.40
C LYS A 92 10.79 3.69 -2.21
N GLU A 93 11.06 2.69 -3.05
CA GLU A 93 10.06 1.94 -3.80
C GLU A 93 10.03 0.49 -3.33
N ARG A 94 8.84 -0.08 -3.17
CA ARG A 94 8.63 -1.50 -2.87
C ARG A 94 7.53 -2.06 -3.74
N SER A 95 7.64 -3.34 -4.07
CA SER A 95 6.65 -4.06 -4.86
C SER A 95 6.11 -5.24 -4.07
N ILE A 96 4.79 -5.43 -4.14
CA ILE A 96 4.09 -6.59 -3.60
C ILE A 96 3.40 -7.28 -4.78
N LEU A 97 3.55 -8.60 -4.85
CA LEU A 97 2.87 -9.45 -5.83
C LEU A 97 1.82 -10.28 -5.10
N LEU A 98 0.55 -10.09 -5.48
CA LEU A 98 -0.57 -10.80 -4.88
C LEU A 98 -1.28 -11.66 -5.93
N PRO A 99 -1.36 -12.99 -5.74
CA PRO A 99 -2.18 -13.83 -6.59
C PRO A 99 -3.66 -13.52 -6.31
N LEU A 100 -4.41 -13.20 -7.37
CA LEU A 100 -5.86 -13.10 -7.34
C LEU A 100 -6.40 -14.50 -7.68
N ALA A 101 -6.99 -15.20 -6.71
CA ALA A 101 -7.58 -16.50 -6.96
C ALA A 101 -8.72 -16.39 -7.98
N ARG A 102 -8.86 -17.41 -8.84
CA ARG A 102 -10.14 -17.69 -9.50
C ARG A 102 -10.99 -18.45 -8.49
N ASN A 103 -12.03 -17.82 -7.97
CA ASN A 103 -13.10 -18.55 -7.29
C ASN A 103 -13.86 -19.41 -8.28
#